data_AF-A0AAU7VH52-F1
#
_entry.id   AF-A0AAU7VH52-F1
#
_cell.length_a   1.000
_cell.length_b   1.000
_cell.length_c   1.000
_cell.angle_alpha   90.00
_cell.angle_beta   90.00
_cell.angle_gamma   90.00
#
_symmetry.space_group_name_H-M   'P 1'
#
loop_
_entity.id
_entity.type
_entity.pdbx_description
1 polymer ?
#
loop_
_entity_poly.entity_id
_entity_poly.type
_entity_poly.pdbx_seq_one_letter_code
_entity_poly.pdbx_strand_id
1 'polypeptide(L)'
;MHIAVEKGAEENKAFAHYVKYLADNHYAPPGSEAWVTKIKDSGNEANHEIKIMTKDEAEELINFLEMLLTFIYEFPKKIGVPIVQQVV
;
A
#
# COMPACT_ATOMS: atom_id res chain seq x y z
N MET A 1 -0.13 -6.77 5.48
CA MET A 1 -0.78 -5.48 5.18
C MET A 1 -1.05 -4.76 6.50
N HIS A 2 0.03 -4.38 7.19
CA HIS A 2 -0.04 -3.85 8.56
C HIS A 2 -0.21 -2.33 8.58
N ILE A 3 0.29 -1.65 7.54
CA ILE A 3 0.21 -0.19 7.42
C ILE A 3 -1.25 0.27 7.43
N ALA A 4 -2.14 -0.33 6.63
CA ALA A 4 -3.52 0.15 6.66
C ALA A 4 -4.24 -0.19 7.97
N VAL A 5 -3.90 -1.30 8.65
CA VAL A 5 -4.43 -1.60 10.00
C VAL A 5 -3.94 -0.55 11.01
N GLU A 6 -2.65 -0.19 10.98
CA GLU A 6 -2.08 0.93 11.77
C GLU A 6 -2.80 2.26 11.47
N LYS A 7 -3.31 2.42 10.25
CA LYS A 7 -4.09 3.58 9.82
C LYS A 7 -5.60 3.47 10.03
N GLY A 8 -6.09 2.38 10.62
CA GLY A 8 -7.48 2.20 11.03
C GLY A 8 -8.31 1.21 10.20
N ALA A 9 -7.69 0.39 9.35
CA ALA A 9 -8.39 -0.69 8.64
C ALA A 9 -8.69 -1.89 9.56
N GLU A 10 -9.82 -2.55 9.33
CA GLU A 10 -10.19 -3.77 10.04
C GLU A 10 -9.21 -4.92 9.76
N GLU A 11 -8.84 -5.68 10.79
CA GLU A 11 -8.01 -6.87 10.65
C GLU A 11 -8.74 -8.04 9.96
N ASN A 12 -7.98 -9.08 9.59
CA ASN A 12 -8.47 -10.34 9.02
C ASN A 12 -9.25 -10.18 7.70
N LYS A 13 -8.92 -9.17 6.90
CA LYS A 13 -9.46 -8.98 5.54
C LYS A 13 -8.47 -9.46 4.47
N ALA A 14 -8.94 -9.55 3.23
CA ALA A 14 -8.12 -9.88 2.08
C ALA A 14 -7.18 -8.73 1.68
N PHE A 15 -6.05 -9.05 1.04
CA PHE A 15 -5.08 -8.07 0.55
C PHE A 15 -5.72 -6.94 -0.30
N ALA A 16 -6.72 -7.26 -1.10
CA ALA A 16 -7.39 -6.26 -1.92
C ALA A 16 -8.16 -5.19 -1.11
N HIS A 17 -8.82 -5.58 -0.03
CA HIS A 17 -9.56 -4.66 0.85
C HIS A 17 -8.63 -3.57 1.38
N TYR A 18 -7.48 -4.04 1.80
CA TYR A 18 -6.43 -3.28 2.43
C TYR A 18 -5.72 -2.28 1.49
N VAL A 19 -5.40 -2.70 0.27
CA VAL A 19 -4.87 -1.82 -0.77
C VAL A 19 -5.89 -0.73 -1.11
N LYS A 20 -7.18 -1.11 -1.21
CA LYS A 20 -8.27 -0.15 -1.43
C LYS A 20 -8.41 0.85 -0.28
N TYR A 21 -8.33 0.39 0.97
CA TYR A 21 -8.39 1.25 2.14
C TYR A 21 -7.34 2.36 2.10
N LEU A 22 -6.09 2.03 1.75
CA LEU A 22 -5.01 3.02 1.67
C LEU A 22 -5.31 4.09 0.61
N ALA A 23 -5.82 3.69 -0.55
CA ALA A 23 -6.19 4.60 -1.61
C ALA A 23 -7.38 5.50 -1.21
N ASP A 24 -8.45 4.90 -0.70
CA ASP A 24 -9.68 5.62 -0.30
C ASP A 24 -9.44 6.62 0.84
N ASN A 25 -8.44 6.38 1.69
CA ASN A 25 -8.11 7.22 2.84
C ASN A 25 -6.91 8.16 2.59
N HIS A 26 -6.61 8.44 1.32
CA HIS A 26 -5.58 9.42 0.91
C HIS A 26 -4.15 9.07 1.34
N TYR A 27 -3.85 7.79 1.56
CA TYR A 27 -2.49 7.30 1.79
C TYR A 27 -1.77 6.96 0.48
N ALA A 28 -2.47 7.06 -0.65
CA ALA A 28 -1.90 7.09 -1.99
C ALA A 28 -2.23 8.44 -2.66
N PRO A 29 -1.36 8.98 -3.53
CA PRO A 29 -1.63 10.23 -4.24
C PRO A 29 -2.87 10.15 -5.14
N PRO A 30 -3.55 11.28 -5.39
CA PRO A 30 -4.61 11.36 -6.38
C PRO A 30 -4.14 10.88 -7.76
N GLY A 31 -4.98 10.15 -8.50
CA GLY A 31 -4.63 9.62 -9.83
C GLY A 31 -3.89 8.28 -9.81
N SER A 32 -3.71 7.66 -8.63
CA SER A 32 -3.02 6.37 -8.49
C SER A 32 -3.94 5.15 -8.70
N GLU A 33 -5.22 5.33 -9.05
CA GLU A 33 -6.25 4.27 -9.04
C GLU A 33 -5.91 3.09 -9.96
N ALA A 34 -5.42 3.38 -11.17
CA ALA A 34 -5.02 2.34 -12.13
C ALA A 34 -3.86 1.49 -11.59
N TRP A 35 -2.92 2.14 -10.90
CA TRP A 35 -1.76 1.47 -10.35
C TRP A 35 -2.09 0.68 -9.08
N VAL A 36 -2.89 1.25 -8.19
CA VAL A 36 -3.48 0.57 -7.02
C VAL A 36 -4.21 -0.69 -7.47
N THR A 37 -4.99 -0.60 -8.56
CA THR A 37 -5.69 -1.76 -9.16
C THR A 37 -4.70 -2.81 -9.65
N LYS A 38 -3.65 -2.41 -10.39
CA LYS A 38 -2.63 -3.32 -10.90
C LYS A 38 -1.90 -4.08 -9.78
N ILE A 39 -1.51 -3.39 -8.71
CA ILE A 39 -0.85 -3.99 -7.54
C ILE A 39 -1.78 -4.96 -6.81
N LYS A 40 -3.05 -4.55 -6.64
CA LYS A 40 -4.10 -5.38 -6.02
C LYS A 40 -4.29 -6.69 -6.78
N ASP A 41 -4.35 -6.63 -8.11
CA ASP A 41 -4.53 -7.81 -8.97
C ASP A 41 -3.26 -8.68 -8.95
N SER A 42 -2.07 -8.09 -9.11
CA SER A 42 -0.78 -8.80 -9.09
C SER A 42 -0.52 -9.52 -7.76
N GLY A 43 -0.83 -8.87 -6.63
CA GLY A 43 -0.65 -9.45 -5.30
C GLY A 43 -1.63 -10.59 -5.02
N ASN A 44 -2.86 -10.51 -5.52
CA ASN A 44 -3.81 -11.62 -5.43
C ASN A 44 -3.37 -12.80 -6.30
N GLU A 45 -2.91 -12.55 -7.54
CA GLU A 45 -2.43 -13.58 -8.46
C GLU A 45 -1.22 -14.32 -7.87
N ALA A 46 -0.23 -13.59 -7.36
CA ALA A 46 0.97 -14.17 -6.73
C ALA A 46 0.66 -14.96 -5.44
N ASN A 47 -0.45 -14.67 -4.76
CA ASN A 47 -0.88 -15.41 -3.57
C ASN A 47 -1.60 -16.73 -3.91
N HIS A 48 -2.15 -16.84 -5.12
CA HIS A 48 -2.82 -18.05 -5.61
C HIS A 48 -1.91 -18.94 -6.47
N GLU A 49 -0.94 -18.36 -7.16
CA GLU A 49 -0.03 -19.06 -8.05
C GLU A 49 1.43 -18.76 -7.68
N ILE A 50 2.27 -19.80 -7.56
CA ILE A 50 3.72 -19.63 -7.45
C ILE A 50 4.25 -19.27 -8.85
N LYS A 51 3.99 -18.03 -9.26
CA LYS A 51 4.40 -17.45 -10.54
C LYS A 51 5.67 -16.63 -10.34
N ILE A 52 6.67 -16.87 -11.17
CA ILE A 52 7.84 -15.99 -11.23
C ILE A 52 7.39 -14.70 -11.91
N MET A 53 7.37 -13.61 -11.14
CA MET A 53 7.07 -12.28 -11.66
C MET A 53 8.16 -11.82 -12.62
N THR A 54 7.76 -11.08 -13.64
CA THR A 54 8.68 -10.40 -14.55
C THR A 54 9.40 -9.27 -13.84
N LYS A 55 10.51 -8.82 -14.45
CA LYS A 55 11.26 -7.66 -13.96
C LYS A 55 10.38 -6.42 -13.85
N ASP A 56 9.55 -6.16 -14.87
CA ASP A 56 8.70 -4.96 -14.92
C ASP A 56 7.64 -4.98 -13.81
N GLU A 57 7.01 -6.13 -13.56
CA GLU A 57 6.05 -6.27 -12.45
C GLU A 57 6.73 -6.08 -11.08
N ALA A 58 7.97 -6.56 -10.92
CA ALA A 58 8.75 -6.36 -9.69
C ALA A 58 9.13 -4.88 -9.49
N GLU A 59 9.56 -4.20 -10.55
CA GLU A 59 9.90 -2.77 -10.51
C GLU A 59 8.68 -1.91 -10.17
N GLU A 60 7.51 -2.22 -10.73
CA GLU A 60 6.27 -1.53 -10.39
C GLU A 60 5.86 -1.73 -8.92
N LEU A 61 6.05 -2.93 -8.37
CA LEU A 61 5.77 -3.21 -6.97
C LEU A 61 6.72 -2.46 -6.04
N ILE A 62 8.02 -2.40 -6.39
CA ILE A 62 9.01 -1.64 -5.62
C ILE A 62 8.68 -0.15 -5.63
N ASN A 63 8.37 0.42 -6.79
CA ASN A 63 7.98 1.83 -6.90
C ASN A 63 6.75 2.15 -6.03
N PHE A 64 5.81 1.20 -5.91
CA PHE A 64 4.61 1.34 -5.08
C PHE A 64 4.94 1.39 -3.60
N LEU A 65 5.78 0.46 -3.16
CA LEU A 65 6.25 0.42 -1.77
C LEU A 65 7.05 1.68 -1.43
N GLU A 66 7.94 2.11 -2.34
CA GLU A 66 8.73 3.34 -2.16
C GLU A 66 7.81 4.55 -1.96
N MET A 67 6.83 4.74 -2.86
CA MET A 67 5.88 5.85 -2.74
C MET A 67 5.12 5.80 -1.41
N LEU A 68 4.56 4.63 -1.04
CA LEU A 68 3.80 4.49 0.20
C LEU A 68 4.64 4.82 1.44
N LEU A 69 5.83 4.23 1.55
CA LEU A 69 6.70 4.44 2.71
C LEU A 69 7.19 5.88 2.79
N THR A 70 7.50 6.48 1.63
CA THR A 70 7.90 7.88 1.55
C THR A 70 6.79 8.79 2.04
N PHE A 71 5.56 8.56 1.58
CA PHE A 71 4.43 9.42 1.90
C PHE A 71 3.93 9.25 3.35
N ILE A 72 3.90 8.00 3.85
CA ILE A 72 3.34 7.67 5.16
C ILE A 72 4.34 7.89 6.30
N TYR A 73 5.63 7.67 6.05
CA TYR A 73 6.64 7.69 7.12
C TYR A 73 7.75 8.73 6.87
N GLU A 74 8.31 8.79 5.66
CA GLU A 74 9.50 9.64 5.42
C GLU A 74 9.17 11.13 5.43
N PHE A 75 8.17 11.56 4.67
CA PHE A 75 7.79 12.97 4.59
C PHE A 75 7.30 13.53 5.94
N PRO A 76 6.37 12.87 6.68
CA PRO A 76 5.98 13.34 8.01
C PRO A 76 7.17 13.50 8.96
N LYS A 77 8.12 12.56 8.94
CA LYS A 77 9.34 12.62 9.75
C LYS A 77 10.23 13.82 9.38
N LYS A 78 10.38 14.15 8.10
CA LYS A 78 11.22 15.26 7.63
C LYS A 78 10.72 16.64 8.09
N ILE A 79 9.41 16.80 8.28
CA ILE A 79 8.79 18.07 8.71
C ILE A 79 8.48 18.13 10.21
N GLY A 80 8.87 17.11 10.98
CA GLY A 80 8.61 17.03 12.42
C GLY A 80 7.13 16.83 12.78
N VAL A 81 6.30 16.44 11.82
CA VAL A 81 4.89 16.10 12.10
C VAL A 81 4.87 14.76 12.84
N PRO A 82 4.24 14.68 14.01
CA PRO A 82 4.08 13.42 14.72
C PRO A 82 3.38 12.42 13.80
N ILE A 83 3.97 11.24 13.63
CA ILE A 83 3.27 10.13 13.00
C ILE A 83 2.10 9.83 13.92
N VAL A 84 0.88 10.18 13.50
CA VAL A 84 -0.33 9.91 14.26
C VAL A 84 -0.47 8.39 14.29
N GLN A 85 0.01 7.77 15.37
CA GLN A 85 -0.36 6.42 15.74
C GLN A 85 -1.80 6.53 16.24
N GLN A 86 -2.76 6.04 15.45
CA GLN A 86 -4.07 5.77 16.00
C GLN A 86 -3.88 4.61 16.98
N VAL A 87 -3.91 4.94 18.26
CA VAL A 87 -3.89 3.97 19.35
C VAL A 87 -5.16 3.14 19.23
N VAL A 88 -4.98 1.84 19.00
CA VAL A 88 -6.06 0.83 19.02
C VAL A 88 -6.52 0.62 20.45
#